data_AF-A0A0K3BPV2-F1
#
_entry.id   AF-A0A0K3BPV2-F1
#
_cell.length_a   1.000
_cell.length_b   1.000
_cell.length_c   1.000
_cell.angle_alpha   90.00
_cell.angle_beta   90.00
_cell.angle_gamma   90.00
#
_symmetry.space_group_name_H-M   'P 1'
#
loop_
_entity.id
_entity.type
_entity.pdbx_description
1 polymer ?
#
loop_
_entity_poly.entity_id
_entity_poly.type
_entity_poly.pdbx_seq_one_letter_code
_entity_poly.pdbx_strand_id
1 'polypeptide(L)'
;MLVATLFSLPLTAATAAAAPVASPVAAPYCYEEPSQPTADVSDLKARFTSSNWMQTLQAVYQRRWPSGQALAIAQAKDPYWNQFVQKNSFEAFAESMMVAIHEETHMWDLDPARSRWNVHTAAWINAARQDTVVPLHDGFPRKEILPLIKDRLSDSMDGIYLRDRTQGDYHLQGVTAELNAGLTGLPAVTVLQEYIKGVGASNSRDIAATNLRYLLLYLRVAKDRHPDYWAKIKNEPKLRELVLTQFLRTAYWLEKSALYTGKLGSPNADKITTTNYAPENIAILEEFTGRKVRTDTQKNCTT
;
A
#
# COMPACT_ATOMS: atom_id res chain seq x y z
N MET A 1 -77.75 -32.08 43.65
CA MET A 1 -76.49 -31.30 43.59
C MET A 1 -75.40 -32.26 43.13
N LEU A 2 -75.01 -32.19 41.85
CA LEU A 2 -73.97 -33.03 41.28
C LEU A 2 -72.89 -32.12 40.68
N VAL A 3 -71.66 -32.37 41.11
CA VAL A 3 -70.43 -31.61 40.81
C VAL A 3 -69.87 -32.09 39.48
N ALA A 4 -69.60 -31.18 38.54
CA ALA A 4 -68.91 -31.48 37.29
C ALA A 4 -67.45 -31.01 37.39
N THR A 5 -66.52 -31.97 37.40
CA THR A 5 -65.07 -31.80 37.34
C THR A 5 -64.62 -31.51 35.90
N LEU A 6 -63.98 -30.35 35.68
CA LEU A 6 -63.31 -29.98 34.43
C LEU A 6 -61.82 -30.37 34.51
N PHE A 7 -61.39 -31.21 33.56
CA PHE A 7 -59.96 -31.52 33.34
C PHE A 7 -59.28 -30.37 32.60
N SER A 8 -58.15 -29.89 33.14
CA SER A 8 -57.25 -28.96 32.44
C SER A 8 -56.07 -29.74 31.85
N LEU A 9 -55.85 -29.63 30.54
CA LEU A 9 -54.65 -30.10 29.84
C LEU A 9 -53.59 -28.99 29.84
N PRO A 10 -52.29 -29.30 30.06
CA PRO A 10 -51.24 -28.30 29.95
C PRO A 10 -50.84 -28.11 28.48
N LEU A 11 -50.87 -26.87 28.00
CA LEU A 11 -50.19 -26.47 26.77
C LEU A 11 -48.69 -26.33 27.06
N THR A 12 -47.87 -27.26 26.58
CA THR A 12 -46.42 -27.07 26.45
C THR A 12 -46.14 -26.22 25.21
N ALA A 13 -45.79 -24.96 25.42
CA ALA A 13 -45.25 -24.08 24.38
C ALA A 13 -43.80 -24.47 24.09
N ALA A 14 -43.57 -25.14 22.97
CA ALA A 14 -42.22 -25.35 22.44
C ALA A 14 -41.71 -24.03 21.86
N THR A 15 -40.77 -23.38 22.55
CA THR A 15 -39.98 -22.28 22.00
C THR A 15 -39.08 -22.82 20.89
N ALA A 16 -39.46 -22.56 19.63
CA ALA A 16 -38.58 -22.76 18.49
C ALA A 16 -37.36 -21.84 18.62
N ALA A 17 -36.17 -22.43 18.74
CA ALA A 17 -34.91 -21.71 18.72
C ALA A 17 -34.78 -20.98 17.37
N ALA A 18 -34.65 -19.66 17.41
CA ALA A 18 -34.38 -18.86 16.23
C ALA A 18 -33.03 -19.29 15.62
N ALA A 19 -33.06 -19.67 14.34
CA ALA A 19 -31.85 -19.96 13.59
C ALA A 19 -30.91 -18.72 13.59
N PRO A 20 -29.59 -18.90 13.69
CA PRO A 20 -28.66 -17.78 13.64
C PRO A 20 -28.81 -17.06 12.30
N VAL A 21 -29.15 -15.77 12.37
CA VAL A 21 -29.16 -14.89 11.21
C VAL A 21 -27.74 -14.84 10.68
N ALA A 22 -27.52 -15.36 9.47
CA ALA A 22 -26.23 -15.28 8.80
C ALA A 22 -25.80 -13.81 8.76
N SER A 23 -24.62 -13.52 9.29
CA SER A 23 -24.07 -12.16 9.23
C SER A 23 -23.95 -11.76 7.76
N PRO A 24 -24.36 -10.53 7.38
CA PRO A 24 -24.31 -10.09 6.00
C PRO A 24 -22.87 -10.19 5.47
N VAL A 25 -22.73 -10.86 4.33
CA VAL A 25 -21.44 -10.93 3.60
C VAL A 25 -21.08 -9.50 3.19
N ALA A 26 -19.93 -9.01 3.66
CA ALA A 26 -19.45 -7.69 3.28
C ALA A 26 -19.26 -7.63 1.76
N ALA A 27 -19.69 -6.53 1.13
CA ALA A 27 -19.51 -6.34 -0.30
C ALA A 27 -18.00 -6.39 -0.68
N PRO A 28 -17.67 -6.87 -1.89
CA PRO A 28 -16.30 -6.84 -2.39
C PRO A 28 -15.72 -5.42 -2.34
N TYR A 29 -14.51 -5.29 -1.81
CA TYR A 29 -13.72 -4.07 -1.82
C TYR A 29 -12.64 -4.18 -2.89
N CYS A 30 -12.65 -3.25 -3.85
CA CYS A 30 -11.62 -3.14 -4.88
C CYS A 30 -10.86 -1.82 -4.70
N TYR A 31 -9.54 -1.87 -4.89
CA TYR A 31 -8.76 -0.65 -5.09
C TYR A 31 -8.79 -0.26 -6.57
N GLU A 32 -9.21 0.97 -6.83
CA GLU A 32 -9.11 1.61 -8.14
C GLU A 32 -8.90 3.12 -7.98
N GLU A 33 -8.32 3.74 -9.00
CA GLU A 33 -8.25 5.20 -9.09
C GLU A 33 -8.13 5.66 -10.56
N PRO A 34 -8.65 6.86 -10.91
CA PRO A 34 -8.52 7.39 -12.25
C PRO A 34 -7.05 7.49 -12.69
N SER A 35 -6.72 6.91 -13.84
CA SER A 35 -5.41 7.04 -14.46
C SER A 35 -5.50 6.86 -15.98
N GLN A 36 -4.74 7.67 -16.71
CA GLN A 36 -4.59 7.61 -18.16
C GLN A 36 -3.11 7.78 -18.51
N PRO A 37 -2.26 6.74 -18.32
CA PRO A 37 -0.81 6.86 -18.46
C PRO A 37 -0.33 7.38 -19.83
N THR A 38 -1.16 7.25 -20.87
CA THR A 38 -0.85 7.61 -22.26
C THR A 38 -1.57 8.86 -22.77
N ALA A 39 -2.33 9.58 -21.92
CA ALA A 39 -2.98 10.83 -22.35
C ALA A 39 -1.93 11.86 -22.81
N ASP A 40 -2.18 12.61 -23.88
CA ASP A 40 -1.16 13.50 -24.45
C ASP A 40 -0.77 14.65 -23.49
N VAL A 41 0.54 14.86 -23.37
CA VAL A 41 1.17 15.94 -22.59
C VAL A 41 2.29 16.63 -23.38
N SER A 42 2.30 16.46 -24.70
CA SER A 42 3.31 17.04 -25.60
C SER A 42 3.39 18.57 -25.48
N ASP A 43 2.26 19.25 -25.30
CA ASP A 43 2.18 20.69 -25.06
C ASP A 43 2.81 21.11 -23.73
N LEU A 44 2.65 20.29 -22.68
CA LEU A 44 3.24 20.55 -21.36
C LEU A 44 4.76 20.33 -21.41
N LYS A 45 5.22 19.29 -22.10
CA LYS A 45 6.63 19.06 -22.39
C LYS A 45 7.25 20.22 -23.16
N ALA A 46 6.60 20.69 -24.22
CA ALA A 46 7.10 21.77 -25.07
C ALA A 46 7.26 23.11 -24.34
N ARG A 47 6.49 23.32 -23.26
CA ARG A 47 6.53 24.55 -22.44
C ARG A 47 7.31 24.38 -21.13
N PHE A 48 7.90 23.22 -20.88
CA PHE A 48 8.61 22.96 -19.64
C PHE A 48 9.84 23.85 -19.49
N THR A 49 9.99 24.44 -18.32
CA THR A 49 11.16 25.19 -17.87
C THR A 49 11.44 24.86 -16.40
N SER A 50 12.67 25.13 -15.95
CA SER A 50 13.00 24.98 -14.53
C SER A 50 12.11 25.84 -13.61
N SER A 51 11.65 27.00 -14.08
CA SER A 51 10.82 27.90 -13.29
C SER A 51 9.35 27.47 -13.17
N ASN A 52 8.84 26.64 -14.07
CA ASN A 52 7.43 26.21 -14.08
C ASN A 52 7.22 24.73 -13.75
N TRP A 53 8.25 24.03 -13.29
CA TRP A 53 8.24 22.58 -13.07
C TRP A 53 7.04 22.09 -12.25
N MET A 54 6.64 22.82 -11.19
CA MET A 54 5.52 22.43 -10.32
C MET A 54 4.19 22.57 -11.04
N GLN A 55 3.99 23.66 -11.78
CA GLN A 55 2.80 23.85 -12.61
C GLN A 55 2.73 22.77 -13.70
N THR A 56 3.87 22.43 -14.31
CA THR A 56 3.94 21.33 -15.28
C THR A 56 3.60 19.98 -14.64
N LEU A 57 4.12 19.68 -13.44
CA LEU A 57 3.80 18.46 -12.69
C LEU A 57 2.29 18.34 -12.44
N GLN A 58 1.69 19.40 -11.87
CA GLN A 58 0.27 19.45 -11.57
C GLN A 58 -0.58 19.26 -12.83
N ALA A 59 -0.21 19.89 -13.95
CA ALA A 59 -0.94 19.76 -15.22
C ALA A 59 -0.78 18.36 -15.86
N VAL A 60 0.42 17.76 -15.80
CA VAL A 60 0.64 16.40 -16.31
C VAL A 60 -0.17 15.40 -15.49
N TYR A 61 -0.11 15.50 -14.17
CA TYR A 61 -0.87 14.62 -13.29
C TYR A 61 -2.37 14.86 -13.36
N GLN A 62 -2.84 16.09 -13.58
CA GLN A 62 -4.26 16.31 -13.82
C GLN A 62 -4.80 15.45 -14.97
N ARG A 63 -4.02 15.33 -16.05
CA ARG A 63 -4.41 14.54 -17.23
C ARG A 63 -4.22 13.06 -17.04
N ARG A 64 -3.13 12.64 -16.40
CA ARG A 64 -2.71 11.22 -16.37
C ARG A 64 -2.95 10.51 -15.04
N TRP A 65 -2.96 11.21 -13.92
CA TRP A 65 -3.14 10.68 -12.57
C TRP A 65 -3.67 11.74 -11.58
N PRO A 66 -4.99 12.00 -11.54
CA PRO A 66 -5.57 13.05 -10.70
C PRO A 66 -5.21 12.95 -9.20
N SER A 67 -5.01 11.75 -8.65
CA SER A 67 -4.50 11.60 -7.27
C SER A 67 -3.10 12.18 -7.10
N GLY A 68 -2.24 12.01 -8.12
CA GLY A 68 -0.92 12.64 -8.15
C GLY A 68 -1.00 14.16 -8.20
N GLN A 69 -1.99 14.73 -8.91
CA GLN A 69 -2.19 16.17 -8.92
C GLN A 69 -2.58 16.68 -7.54
N ALA A 70 -3.52 16.00 -6.87
CA ALA A 70 -3.94 16.37 -5.52
C ALA A 70 -2.75 16.34 -4.54
N LEU A 71 -1.87 15.34 -4.65
CA LEU A 71 -0.62 15.27 -3.88
C LEU A 71 0.33 16.42 -4.24
N ALA A 72 0.53 16.68 -5.54
CA ALA A 72 1.33 17.80 -6.06
C ALA A 72 0.90 19.17 -5.54
N ILE A 73 -0.41 19.36 -5.34
CA ILE A 73 -0.97 20.57 -4.75
C ILE A 73 -0.73 20.60 -3.23
N ALA A 74 -0.98 19.48 -2.54
CA ALA A 74 -0.83 19.39 -1.09
C ALA A 74 0.60 19.72 -0.61
N GLN A 75 1.60 19.37 -1.41
CA GLN A 75 3.00 19.53 -1.08
C GLN A 75 3.66 20.73 -1.77
N ALA A 76 2.90 21.54 -2.53
CA ALA A 76 3.46 22.60 -3.37
C ALA A 76 4.30 23.67 -2.61
N LYS A 77 4.17 23.70 -1.28
CA LYS A 77 4.88 24.62 -0.38
C LYS A 77 6.00 23.94 0.41
N ASP A 78 6.24 22.65 0.20
CA ASP A 78 7.36 21.96 0.85
C ASP A 78 8.69 22.53 0.32
N PRO A 79 9.57 23.06 1.19
CA PRO A 79 10.85 23.64 0.78
C PRO A 79 11.88 22.59 0.35
N TYR A 80 11.74 21.34 0.79
CA TYR A 80 12.64 20.23 0.53
C TYR A 80 12.35 19.55 -0.80
N TRP A 81 11.12 19.58 -1.30
CA TRP A 81 10.74 18.93 -2.56
C TRP A 81 11.71 19.23 -3.72
N ASN A 82 12.13 20.49 -3.82
CA ASN A 82 13.03 20.95 -4.87
C ASN A 82 14.35 20.15 -4.95
N GLN A 83 14.84 19.58 -3.84
CA GLN A 83 16.10 18.83 -3.82
C GLN A 83 16.04 17.52 -4.60
N PHE A 84 14.84 16.96 -4.78
CA PHE A 84 14.64 15.69 -5.48
C PHE A 84 14.27 15.86 -6.95
N VAL A 85 14.04 17.09 -7.43
CA VAL A 85 13.53 17.36 -8.77
C VAL A 85 14.63 17.81 -9.71
N GLN A 86 14.83 17.08 -10.80
CA GLN A 86 15.78 17.46 -11.84
C GLN A 86 15.11 18.31 -12.91
N LYS A 87 15.58 19.54 -13.12
CA LYS A 87 14.86 20.56 -13.90
C LYS A 87 15.53 20.99 -15.20
N ASN A 88 16.60 20.30 -15.58
CA ASN A 88 17.41 20.62 -16.76
C ASN A 88 16.75 20.19 -18.08
N SER A 89 15.79 19.26 -18.03
CA SER A 89 15.03 18.77 -19.18
C SER A 89 13.73 18.13 -18.70
N PHE A 90 12.74 17.98 -19.58
CA PHE A 90 11.49 17.31 -19.24
C PHE A 90 11.70 15.82 -18.92
N GLU A 91 12.63 15.14 -19.63
CA GLU A 91 12.97 13.75 -19.36
C GLU A 91 13.63 13.56 -17.99
N ALA A 92 14.58 14.41 -17.62
CA ALA A 92 15.18 14.37 -16.28
C ALA A 92 14.15 14.67 -15.19
N PHE A 93 13.27 15.65 -15.44
CA PHE A 93 12.13 15.94 -14.57
C PHE A 93 11.26 14.70 -14.39
N ALA A 94 10.86 14.05 -15.49
CA ALA A 94 10.04 12.85 -15.45
C ALA A 94 10.71 11.68 -14.71
N GLU A 95 12.02 11.46 -14.93
CA GLU A 95 12.78 10.43 -14.20
C GLU A 95 12.87 10.71 -12.71
N SER A 96 12.98 11.99 -12.32
CA SER A 96 13.09 12.39 -10.93
C SER A 96 11.78 12.21 -10.14
N MET A 97 10.64 12.09 -10.81
CA MET A 97 9.33 11.99 -10.15
C MET A 97 9.15 10.72 -9.32
N MET A 98 9.91 9.64 -9.59
CA MET A 98 9.88 8.46 -8.72
C MET A 98 10.35 8.85 -7.33
N VAL A 99 11.59 9.34 -7.25
CA VAL A 99 12.24 9.71 -5.98
C VAL A 99 11.51 10.88 -5.35
N ALA A 100 11.20 11.93 -6.12
CA ALA A 100 10.55 13.11 -5.57
C ALA A 100 9.19 12.78 -4.93
N ILE A 101 8.34 11.95 -5.55
CA ILE A 101 7.04 11.59 -4.96
C ILE A 101 7.18 10.47 -3.90
N HIS A 102 8.23 9.64 -3.96
CA HIS A 102 8.52 8.63 -2.95
C HIS A 102 8.96 9.29 -1.64
N GLU A 103 9.97 10.14 -1.70
CA GLU A 103 10.56 10.77 -0.51
C GLU A 103 9.55 11.67 0.21
N GLU A 104 8.78 12.42 -0.58
CA GLU A 104 7.74 13.32 -0.08
C GLU A 104 6.55 12.57 0.55
N THR A 105 6.47 11.23 0.54
CA THR A 105 5.31 10.53 1.13
C THR A 105 5.67 9.53 2.21
N HIS A 106 6.94 9.54 2.66
CA HIS A 106 7.35 8.78 3.83
C HIS A 106 6.51 9.18 5.05
N MET A 107 5.78 8.20 5.60
CA MET A 107 4.85 8.39 6.74
C MET A 107 3.82 9.52 6.50
N TRP A 108 3.50 9.72 5.22
CA TRP A 108 2.83 10.87 4.61
C TRP A 108 3.30 12.22 5.14
N ASP A 109 4.58 12.40 4.85
CA ASP A 109 5.41 13.60 4.95
C ASP A 109 5.59 14.15 6.36
N LEU A 110 5.93 13.22 7.26
CA LEU A 110 6.51 13.41 8.59
C LEU A 110 5.94 14.54 9.47
N ASP A 111 4.71 14.97 9.20
CA ASP A 111 4.01 15.95 10.01
C ASP A 111 3.81 15.35 11.41
N PRO A 112 4.32 16.02 12.46
CA PRO A 112 4.15 15.56 13.84
C PRO A 112 2.68 15.41 14.26
N ALA A 113 1.74 16.08 13.58
CA ALA A 113 0.31 15.92 13.81
C ALA A 113 -0.25 14.60 13.23
N ARG A 114 0.45 13.98 12.29
CA ARG A 114 -0.01 12.78 11.56
C ARG A 114 0.80 11.54 11.89
N SER A 115 2.03 11.71 12.36
CA SER A 115 2.96 10.62 12.59
C SER A 115 3.78 10.83 13.85
N ARG A 116 4.04 9.73 14.56
CA ARG A 116 4.98 9.68 15.68
C ARG A 116 5.72 8.36 15.64
N TRP A 117 7.04 8.43 15.77
CA TRP A 117 7.89 7.27 15.62
C TRP A 117 7.45 6.11 16.52
N ASN A 118 7.27 4.92 15.93
CA ASN A 118 6.78 3.68 16.52
C ASN A 118 5.40 3.72 17.22
N VAL A 119 4.71 4.86 17.25
CA VAL A 119 3.39 5.00 17.88
C VAL A 119 2.28 4.90 16.85
N HIS A 120 2.33 5.76 15.83
CA HIS A 120 1.35 5.79 14.74
C HIS A 120 1.96 6.35 13.45
N THR A 121 1.38 5.97 12.31
CA THR A 121 1.80 6.40 10.97
C THR A 121 0.66 7.07 10.21
N ALA A 122 1.00 7.67 9.07
CA ALA A 122 0.05 8.13 8.09
C ALA A 122 0.43 7.64 6.69
N ALA A 123 -0.57 7.56 5.81
CA ALA A 123 -0.43 7.08 4.45
C ALA A 123 -1.33 7.87 3.51
N TRP A 124 -0.77 8.39 2.43
CA TRP A 124 -1.55 8.88 1.30
C TRP A 124 -1.94 7.72 0.40
N ILE A 125 -3.24 7.55 0.23
CA ILE A 125 -3.80 6.50 -0.59
C ILE A 125 -4.12 7.04 -1.98
N ASN A 126 -5.02 8.03 -2.06
CA ASN A 126 -5.41 8.68 -3.31
C ASN A 126 -6.07 10.05 -3.02
N ALA A 127 -6.59 10.73 -4.05
CA ALA A 127 -7.24 12.05 -3.88
C ALA A 127 -8.42 12.05 -2.89
N ALA A 128 -9.10 10.91 -2.70
CA ALA A 128 -10.29 10.81 -1.87
C ALA A 128 -10.00 10.26 -0.46
N ARG A 129 -8.81 9.66 -0.25
CA ARG A 129 -8.48 8.98 1.01
C ARG A 129 -7.04 9.22 1.43
N GLN A 130 -6.92 9.60 2.70
CA GLN A 130 -5.69 9.60 3.46
C GLN A 130 -5.96 8.89 4.77
N ASP A 131 -5.06 8.00 5.17
CA ASP A 131 -5.14 7.36 6.47
C ASP A 131 -4.24 8.14 7.42
N THR A 132 -4.86 8.83 8.38
CA THR A 132 -4.15 9.62 9.38
C THR A 132 -4.27 8.95 10.76
N VAL A 133 -3.16 8.96 11.50
CA VAL A 133 -3.07 8.39 12.84
C VAL A 133 -3.49 6.91 12.86
N VAL A 134 -2.73 6.06 12.15
CA VAL A 134 -2.87 4.60 12.16
C VAL A 134 -1.98 4.02 13.27
N PRO A 135 -2.53 3.44 14.35
CA PRO A 135 -1.74 2.92 15.46
C PRO A 135 -0.85 1.75 15.05
N LEU A 136 0.38 1.72 15.58
CA LEU A 136 1.37 0.69 15.29
C LEU A 136 1.79 -0.12 16.53
N HIS A 137 1.56 0.41 17.74
CA HIS A 137 1.82 -0.28 19.02
C HIS A 137 3.26 -0.74 19.26
N ASP A 138 4.24 -0.08 18.65
CA ASP A 138 5.69 -0.38 18.72
C ASP A 138 6.00 -1.87 18.49
N GLY A 139 6.39 -2.20 17.26
CA GLY A 139 6.67 -3.57 16.85
C GLY A 139 8.05 -4.07 17.23
N PHE A 140 8.62 -4.89 16.35
CA PHE A 140 9.98 -5.42 16.44
C PHE A 140 10.81 -5.01 15.22
N PRO A 141 12.16 -5.11 15.27
CA PRO A 141 13.05 -4.79 14.16
C PRO A 141 12.70 -5.54 12.87
N ARG A 142 12.54 -4.83 11.76
CA ARG A 142 12.16 -5.44 10.47
C ARG A 142 13.22 -6.43 9.95
N LYS A 143 14.48 -6.30 10.37
CA LYS A 143 15.53 -7.30 10.06
C LYS A 143 15.18 -8.72 10.53
N GLU A 144 14.26 -8.90 11.48
CA GLU A 144 13.82 -10.22 11.93
C GLU A 144 13.11 -11.05 10.85
N ILE A 145 12.70 -10.43 9.73
CA ILE A 145 12.12 -11.13 8.58
C ILE A 145 13.17 -11.77 7.67
N LEU A 146 14.45 -11.38 7.77
CA LEU A 146 15.54 -11.86 6.92
C LEU A 146 15.59 -13.40 6.81
N PRO A 147 15.45 -14.17 7.91
CA PRO A 147 15.49 -15.63 7.82
C PRO A 147 14.39 -16.23 6.94
N LEU A 148 13.28 -15.52 6.67
CA LEU A 148 12.21 -15.99 5.78
C LEU A 148 12.51 -15.74 4.29
N ILE A 149 13.52 -14.93 3.97
CA ILE A 149 13.94 -14.67 2.59
C ILE A 149 14.98 -15.73 2.21
N LYS A 150 14.59 -16.69 1.36
CA LYS A 150 15.42 -17.83 0.95
C LYS A 150 16.00 -17.72 -0.46
N ASP A 151 15.57 -16.71 -1.21
CA ASP A 151 16.06 -16.39 -2.55
C ASP A 151 16.97 -15.15 -2.50
N ARG A 152 17.40 -14.68 -3.68
CA ARG A 152 18.21 -13.47 -3.85
C ARG A 152 17.50 -12.43 -4.71
N LEU A 153 16.17 -12.51 -4.83
CA LEU A 153 15.42 -11.65 -5.76
C LEU A 153 15.49 -10.17 -5.36
N SER A 154 15.52 -9.89 -4.06
CA SER A 154 15.55 -8.55 -3.46
C SER A 154 16.88 -8.20 -2.81
N ASP A 155 17.99 -8.88 -3.14
CA ASP A 155 19.25 -8.83 -2.36
C ASP A 155 19.81 -7.41 -2.13
N SER A 156 19.69 -6.52 -3.13
CA SER A 156 20.11 -5.12 -3.01
C SER A 156 19.25 -4.35 -2.00
N MET A 157 17.93 -4.54 -2.04
CA MET A 157 16.98 -3.94 -1.10
C MET A 157 17.09 -4.57 0.29
N ASP A 158 17.34 -5.87 0.39
CA ASP A 158 17.61 -6.53 1.66
C ASP A 158 18.85 -5.93 2.33
N GLY A 159 19.87 -5.60 1.53
CA GLY A 159 21.05 -4.87 1.97
C GLY A 159 20.71 -3.53 2.64
N ILE A 160 19.87 -2.73 2.00
CA ILE A 160 19.50 -1.38 2.44
C ILE A 160 18.52 -1.43 3.62
N TYR A 161 17.44 -2.19 3.52
CA TYR A 161 16.32 -2.10 4.45
C TYR A 161 16.45 -3.06 5.63
N LEU A 162 17.12 -4.19 5.46
CA LEU A 162 17.11 -5.26 6.46
C LEU A 162 18.48 -5.53 7.08
N ARG A 163 19.57 -5.48 6.29
CA ARG A 163 20.92 -5.80 6.76
C ARG A 163 21.69 -4.59 7.26
N ASP A 164 21.40 -3.40 6.73
CA ASP A 164 21.91 -2.16 7.30
C ASP A 164 21.49 -2.04 8.77
N ARG A 165 22.40 -1.51 9.60
CA ARG A 165 22.21 -1.46 11.05
C ARG A 165 21.05 -0.56 11.45
N THR A 166 20.98 0.64 10.87
CA THR A 166 19.98 1.64 11.26
C THR A 166 18.62 1.27 10.66
N GLN A 167 18.61 1.03 9.35
CA GLN A 167 17.40 0.71 8.61
C GLN A 167 16.82 -0.65 9.05
N GLY A 168 17.64 -1.65 9.36
CA GLY A 168 17.19 -2.95 9.84
C GLY A 168 16.50 -2.91 11.22
N ASP A 169 16.83 -1.89 12.03
CA ASP A 169 16.25 -1.67 13.36
C ASP A 169 14.91 -0.91 13.32
N TYR A 170 14.45 -0.45 12.16
CA TYR A 170 13.11 0.13 12.03
C TYR A 170 12.02 -0.93 12.23
N HIS A 171 10.91 -0.55 12.86
CA HIS A 171 9.80 -1.47 13.16
C HIS A 171 8.74 -1.47 12.03
N LEU A 172 7.50 -1.88 12.32
CA LEU A 172 6.38 -1.89 11.36
C LEU A 172 6.18 -0.52 10.67
N GLN A 173 6.52 0.57 11.36
CA GLN A 173 6.50 1.91 10.77
C GLN A 173 7.41 2.02 9.55
N GLY A 174 8.67 1.60 9.65
CA GLY A 174 9.60 1.64 8.52
C GLY A 174 9.10 0.77 7.36
N VAL A 175 8.51 -0.39 7.67
CA VAL A 175 7.93 -1.28 6.63
C VAL A 175 6.76 -0.62 5.90
N THR A 176 5.80 -0.06 6.65
CA THR A 176 4.61 0.58 6.08
C THR A 176 4.91 1.93 5.41
N ALA A 177 5.90 2.67 5.90
CA ALA A 177 6.36 3.93 5.33
C ALA A 177 7.01 3.72 3.96
N GLU A 178 7.95 2.78 3.84
CA GLU A 178 8.60 2.44 2.57
C GLU A 178 7.60 1.89 1.55
N LEU A 179 6.65 1.06 2.00
CA LEU A 179 5.60 0.56 1.12
C LEU A 179 4.69 1.70 0.63
N ASN A 180 4.25 2.60 1.53
CA ASN A 180 3.43 3.73 1.11
C ASN A 180 4.16 4.62 0.09
N ALA A 181 5.43 4.92 0.36
CA ALA A 181 6.28 5.72 -0.50
C ALA A 181 6.47 5.07 -1.88
N GLY A 182 6.77 3.77 -1.91
CA GLY A 182 6.83 3.00 -3.15
C GLY A 182 5.51 3.01 -3.92
N LEU A 183 4.37 2.98 -3.22
CA LEU A 183 3.04 3.01 -3.82
C LEU A 183 2.58 4.39 -4.29
N THR A 184 3.29 5.47 -3.94
CA THR A 184 3.12 6.79 -4.58
C THR A 184 4.16 7.02 -5.67
N GLY A 185 5.39 6.54 -5.48
CA GLY A 185 6.48 6.63 -6.46
C GLY A 185 6.19 5.84 -7.73
N LEU A 186 5.68 4.60 -7.63
CA LEU A 186 5.34 3.78 -8.80
C LEU A 186 4.33 4.45 -9.74
N PRO A 187 3.15 4.92 -9.29
CA PRO A 187 2.24 5.64 -10.18
C PRO A 187 2.82 6.93 -10.76
N ALA A 188 3.60 7.67 -9.96
CA ALA A 188 4.25 8.91 -10.36
C ALA A 188 5.08 8.76 -11.64
N VAL A 189 5.76 7.62 -11.80
CA VAL A 189 6.55 7.31 -13.00
C VAL A 189 5.85 6.43 -14.02
N THR A 190 4.86 5.63 -13.62
CA THR A 190 4.03 4.88 -14.56
C THR A 190 3.36 5.83 -15.55
N VAL A 191 2.86 6.97 -15.08
CA VAL A 191 2.23 7.99 -15.95
C VAL A 191 3.21 8.86 -16.73
N LEU A 192 4.51 8.63 -16.56
CA LEU A 192 5.60 9.33 -17.26
C LEU A 192 6.51 8.37 -18.03
N GLN A 193 6.13 7.10 -18.15
CA GLN A 193 6.98 5.99 -18.63
C GLN A 193 7.70 6.24 -19.97
N GLU A 194 7.07 6.99 -20.88
CA GLU A 194 7.64 7.27 -22.20
C GLU A 194 8.83 8.22 -22.16
N TYR A 195 8.99 8.97 -21.07
CA TYR A 195 10.07 9.95 -20.89
C TYR A 195 11.22 9.42 -20.04
N ILE A 196 11.12 8.19 -19.53
CA ILE A 196 12.14 7.54 -18.70
C ILE A 196 13.17 6.85 -19.59
N LYS A 197 14.44 7.24 -19.44
CA LYS A 197 15.61 6.74 -20.21
C LYS A 197 16.51 5.80 -19.41
N GLY A 198 16.31 5.65 -18.09
CA GLY A 198 16.67 4.42 -17.39
C GLY A 198 17.49 4.52 -16.10
N VAL A 199 17.73 5.71 -15.53
CA VAL A 199 18.55 5.81 -14.30
C VAL A 199 17.72 6.18 -13.06
N GLY A 200 16.80 7.13 -13.14
CA GLY A 200 16.11 7.64 -11.93
C GLY A 200 14.90 6.84 -11.44
N ALA A 201 14.22 6.10 -12.33
CA ALA A 201 12.91 5.50 -12.06
C ALA A 201 12.88 3.95 -12.19
N SER A 202 14.04 3.35 -12.45
CA SER A 202 14.18 1.98 -12.94
C SER A 202 13.93 0.88 -11.90
N ASN A 203 13.72 1.22 -10.64
CA ASN A 203 13.42 0.29 -9.56
C ASN A 203 12.05 0.53 -8.88
N SER A 204 11.19 1.39 -9.44
CA SER A 204 9.88 1.70 -8.83
C SER A 204 9.00 0.46 -8.60
N ARG A 205 8.99 -0.48 -9.56
CA ARG A 205 8.28 -1.76 -9.41
C ARG A 205 8.92 -2.65 -8.34
N ASP A 206 10.25 -2.69 -8.28
CA ASP A 206 10.99 -3.44 -7.27
C ASP A 206 10.68 -2.92 -5.86
N ILE A 207 10.62 -1.59 -5.67
CA ILE A 207 10.32 -0.97 -4.38
C ILE A 207 8.92 -1.39 -3.92
N ALA A 208 7.92 -1.27 -4.80
CA ALA A 208 6.55 -1.66 -4.47
C ALA A 208 6.42 -3.17 -4.17
N ALA A 209 6.96 -4.02 -5.04
CA ALA A 209 6.88 -5.47 -4.88
C ALA A 209 7.63 -5.97 -3.63
N THR A 210 8.82 -5.43 -3.38
CA THR A 210 9.69 -5.84 -2.26
C THR A 210 9.15 -5.35 -0.93
N ASN A 211 8.71 -4.10 -0.82
CA ASN A 211 8.16 -3.62 0.45
C ASN A 211 6.81 -4.27 0.79
N LEU A 212 6.01 -4.66 -0.21
CA LEU A 212 4.84 -5.52 0.05
C LEU A 212 5.27 -6.89 0.60
N ARG A 213 6.31 -7.49 0.01
CA ARG A 213 6.90 -8.74 0.53
C ARG A 213 7.29 -8.57 1.99
N TYR A 214 7.99 -7.50 2.33
CA TYR A 214 8.42 -7.24 3.69
C TYR A 214 7.26 -7.09 4.67
N LEU A 215 6.19 -6.39 4.28
CA LEU A 215 4.98 -6.33 5.10
C LEU A 215 4.39 -7.72 5.38
N LEU A 216 4.24 -8.55 4.35
CA LEU A 216 3.69 -9.90 4.48
C LEU A 216 4.55 -10.79 5.39
N LEU A 217 5.88 -10.74 5.21
CA LEU A 217 6.81 -11.48 6.06
C LEU A 217 6.85 -10.94 7.49
N TYR A 218 6.70 -9.63 7.68
CA TYR A 218 6.63 -9.01 9.00
C TYR A 218 5.39 -9.49 9.76
N LEU A 219 4.23 -9.57 9.09
CA LEU A 219 3.01 -10.13 9.70
C LEU A 219 3.18 -11.60 10.08
N ARG A 220 3.92 -12.40 9.29
CA ARG A 220 4.24 -13.80 9.64
C ARG A 220 5.10 -13.87 10.90
N VAL A 221 6.18 -13.09 10.95
CA VAL A 221 7.05 -13.03 12.14
C VAL A 221 6.28 -12.52 13.36
N ALA A 222 5.40 -11.53 13.19
CA ALA A 222 4.54 -11.04 14.26
C ALA A 222 3.70 -12.16 14.86
N LYS A 223 3.01 -12.95 14.00
CA LYS A 223 2.19 -14.07 14.44
C LYS A 223 3.01 -15.18 15.11
N ASP A 224 4.12 -15.57 14.49
CA ASP A 224 4.87 -16.77 14.90
C ASP A 224 5.76 -16.53 16.11
N ARG A 225 6.28 -15.30 16.30
CA ARG A 225 7.32 -14.99 17.29
C ARG A 225 6.94 -13.89 18.28
N HIS A 226 5.92 -13.09 17.97
CA HIS A 226 5.49 -11.96 18.80
C HIS A 226 3.97 -11.99 19.04
N PRO A 227 3.41 -13.06 19.64
CA PRO A 227 1.96 -13.30 19.71
C PRO A 227 1.19 -12.18 20.43
N ASP A 228 1.78 -11.58 21.47
CA ASP A 228 1.16 -10.44 22.17
C ASP A 228 1.05 -9.20 21.28
N TYR A 229 2.10 -8.93 20.49
CA TYR A 229 2.08 -7.83 19.53
C TYR A 229 1.08 -8.12 18.41
N TRP A 230 1.10 -9.33 17.85
CA TRP A 230 0.12 -9.78 16.86
C TRP A 230 -1.32 -9.61 17.34
N ALA A 231 -1.63 -10.02 18.58
CA ALA A 231 -2.95 -9.84 19.15
C ALA A 231 -3.37 -8.37 19.26
N LYS A 232 -2.44 -7.45 19.54
CA LYS A 232 -2.71 -6.01 19.51
C LYS A 232 -3.00 -5.52 18.10
N ILE A 233 -2.10 -5.73 17.15
CA ILE A 233 -2.23 -5.18 15.80
C ILE A 233 -3.35 -5.83 14.98
N LYS A 234 -3.68 -7.11 15.22
CA LYS A 234 -4.82 -7.79 14.58
C LYS A 234 -6.17 -7.25 15.05
N ASN A 235 -6.20 -6.56 16.18
CA ASN A 235 -7.42 -5.90 16.69
C ASN A 235 -7.48 -4.40 16.36
N GLU A 236 -6.48 -3.84 15.66
CA GLU A 236 -6.45 -2.44 15.24
C GLU A 236 -7.14 -2.24 13.87
N PRO A 237 -8.38 -1.71 13.81
CA PRO A 237 -9.15 -1.66 12.57
C PRO A 237 -8.48 -0.81 11.48
N LYS A 238 -7.86 0.33 11.84
CA LYS A 238 -7.21 1.20 10.85
C LYS A 238 -5.99 0.53 10.23
N LEU A 239 -5.22 -0.21 11.01
CA LEU A 239 -4.05 -0.92 10.50
C LEU A 239 -4.46 -2.08 9.59
N ARG A 240 -5.53 -2.80 9.93
CA ARG A 240 -6.09 -3.85 9.05
C ARG A 240 -6.54 -3.28 7.72
N GLU A 241 -7.24 -2.14 7.75
CA GLU A 241 -7.69 -1.46 6.54
C GLU A 241 -6.50 -0.96 5.71
N LEU A 242 -5.50 -0.33 6.34
CA LEU A 242 -4.29 0.13 5.66
C LEU A 242 -3.55 -1.03 4.97
N VAL A 243 -3.33 -2.14 5.69
CA VAL A 243 -2.64 -3.32 5.14
C VAL A 243 -3.39 -3.89 3.94
N LEU A 244 -4.72 -4.02 4.03
CA LEU A 244 -5.54 -4.47 2.92
C LEU A 244 -5.44 -3.51 1.73
N THR A 245 -5.62 -2.22 1.97
CA THR A 245 -5.56 -1.19 0.93
C THR A 245 -4.18 -1.17 0.26
N GLN A 246 -3.08 -1.26 1.00
CA GLN A 246 -1.74 -1.32 0.44
C GLN A 246 -1.52 -2.57 -0.41
N PHE A 247 -2.01 -3.75 0.01
CA PHE A 247 -1.95 -4.98 -0.80
C PHE A 247 -2.69 -4.82 -2.13
N LEU A 248 -3.96 -4.37 -2.09
CA LEU A 248 -4.79 -4.21 -3.30
C LEU A 248 -4.26 -3.11 -4.22
N ARG A 249 -3.77 -2.01 -3.65
CA ARG A 249 -3.12 -0.91 -4.38
C ARG A 249 -1.83 -1.35 -5.07
N THR A 250 -1.04 -2.20 -4.41
CA THR A 250 0.15 -2.80 -5.02
C THR A 250 -0.23 -3.63 -6.24
N ALA A 251 -1.26 -4.48 -6.11
CA ALA A 251 -1.77 -5.27 -7.23
C ALA A 251 -2.19 -4.39 -8.42
N TYR A 252 -2.99 -3.35 -8.15
CA TYR A 252 -3.47 -2.41 -9.16
C TYR A 252 -2.32 -1.73 -9.92
N TRP A 253 -1.34 -1.15 -9.20
CA TRP A 253 -0.26 -0.40 -9.85
C TRP A 253 0.79 -1.29 -10.51
N LEU A 254 1.04 -2.50 -10.00
CA LEU A 254 1.91 -3.47 -10.68
C LEU A 254 1.28 -4.00 -11.97
N GLU A 255 -0.04 -4.16 -12.02
CA GLU A 255 -0.75 -4.50 -13.26
C GLU A 255 -0.67 -3.35 -14.28
N LYS A 256 -1.01 -2.13 -13.86
CA LYS A 256 -0.98 -0.93 -14.72
C LYS A 256 0.42 -0.66 -15.32
N SER A 257 1.47 -0.95 -14.58
CA SER A 257 2.86 -0.72 -15.01
C SER A 257 3.51 -1.93 -15.70
N ALA A 258 2.80 -3.05 -15.88
CA ALA A 258 3.35 -4.29 -16.41
C ALA A 258 3.91 -4.15 -17.85
N LEU A 259 3.32 -3.28 -18.67
CA LEU A 259 3.81 -3.00 -20.03
C LEU A 259 5.16 -2.27 -20.06
N TYR A 260 5.62 -1.77 -18.92
CA TYR A 260 6.80 -0.93 -18.79
C TYR A 260 7.86 -1.56 -17.88
N THR A 261 7.79 -2.87 -17.64
CA THR A 261 8.71 -3.61 -16.76
C THR A 261 10.18 -3.34 -17.09
N GLY A 262 10.54 -3.35 -18.38
CA GLY A 262 11.92 -3.07 -18.82
C GLY A 262 12.45 -1.65 -18.54
N LYS A 263 11.58 -0.72 -18.12
CA LYS A 263 11.94 0.67 -17.75
C LYS A 263 11.76 0.97 -16.27
N LEU A 264 10.79 0.33 -15.63
CA LEU A 264 10.31 0.67 -14.29
C LEU A 264 10.68 -0.36 -13.23
N GLY A 265 11.29 -1.48 -13.62
CA GLY A 265 11.76 -2.48 -12.68
C GLY A 265 12.90 -3.34 -13.20
N SER A 266 13.51 -4.07 -12.29
CA SER A 266 14.44 -5.14 -12.62
C SER A 266 13.68 -6.37 -13.16
N PRO A 267 14.39 -7.32 -13.79
CA PRO A 267 13.84 -8.62 -14.16
C PRO A 267 13.30 -9.45 -12.98
N ASN A 268 13.58 -9.05 -11.73
CA ASN A 268 13.11 -9.75 -10.54
C ASN A 268 11.77 -9.22 -10.01
N ALA A 269 11.32 -8.01 -10.38
CA ALA A 269 10.11 -7.41 -9.83
C ALA A 269 8.87 -8.33 -9.96
N ASP A 270 8.69 -8.98 -11.11
CA ASP A 270 7.56 -9.91 -11.33
C ASP A 270 7.71 -11.22 -10.56
N LYS A 271 8.95 -11.68 -10.36
CA LYS A 271 9.24 -12.87 -9.53
C LYS A 271 8.94 -12.59 -8.07
N ILE A 272 9.35 -11.43 -7.55
CA ILE A 272 9.03 -10.96 -6.20
C ILE A 272 7.51 -10.86 -6.03
N THR A 273 6.84 -10.23 -7.00
CA THR A 273 5.37 -10.13 -7.03
C THR A 273 4.73 -11.51 -6.93
N THR A 274 5.22 -12.50 -7.68
CA THR A 274 4.72 -13.89 -7.59
C THR A 274 4.87 -14.44 -6.17
N THR A 275 5.99 -14.20 -5.48
CA THR A 275 6.16 -14.66 -4.08
C THR A 275 5.20 -14.00 -3.08
N ASN A 276 4.73 -12.77 -3.35
CA ASN A 276 3.75 -12.09 -2.50
C ASN A 276 2.40 -12.83 -2.49
N TYR A 277 2.10 -13.62 -3.52
CA TYR A 277 0.88 -14.43 -3.62
C TYR A 277 1.11 -15.91 -3.24
N ALA A 278 2.23 -16.24 -2.59
CA ALA A 278 2.42 -17.57 -2.02
C ALA A 278 1.31 -17.87 -0.99
N PRO A 279 0.82 -19.12 -0.88
CA PRO A 279 -0.32 -19.46 -0.03
C PRO A 279 -0.18 -18.98 1.41
N GLU A 280 1.00 -19.07 1.99
CA GLU A 280 1.28 -18.63 3.37
C GLU A 280 1.25 -17.11 3.54
N ASN A 281 1.58 -16.35 2.48
CA ASN A 281 1.51 -14.89 2.48
C ASN A 281 0.07 -14.39 2.27
N ILE A 282 -0.73 -15.10 1.48
CA ILE A 282 -2.16 -14.84 1.38
C ILE A 282 -2.85 -15.19 2.69
N ALA A 283 -2.57 -16.36 3.27
CA ALA A 283 -3.19 -16.79 4.52
C ALA A 283 -2.96 -15.80 5.68
N ILE A 284 -1.73 -15.27 5.83
CA ILE A 284 -1.44 -14.28 6.88
C ILE A 284 -2.17 -12.95 6.63
N LEU A 285 -2.26 -12.50 5.39
CA LEU A 285 -2.97 -11.28 5.01
C LEU A 285 -4.47 -11.40 5.32
N GLU A 286 -5.08 -12.49 4.88
CA GLU A 286 -6.51 -12.72 5.08
C GLU A 286 -6.85 -12.90 6.56
N GLU A 287 -5.99 -13.57 7.31
CA GLU A 287 -6.15 -13.67 8.77
C GLU A 287 -6.02 -12.31 9.46
N PHE A 288 -5.03 -11.50 9.07
CA PHE A 288 -4.82 -10.18 9.65
C PHE A 288 -5.99 -9.24 9.34
N THR A 289 -6.36 -9.15 8.07
CA THR A 289 -7.37 -8.21 7.58
C THR A 289 -8.80 -8.68 7.83
N GLY A 290 -9.02 -10.00 7.99
CA GLY A 290 -10.35 -10.60 8.04
C GLY A 290 -11.11 -10.52 6.71
N ARG A 291 -10.39 -10.37 5.59
CA ARG A 291 -10.94 -10.28 4.23
C ARG A 291 -10.28 -11.32 3.34
N LYS A 292 -11.08 -11.99 2.52
CA LYS A 292 -10.59 -12.89 1.48
C LYS A 292 -10.19 -12.08 0.25
N VAL A 293 -9.00 -12.33 -0.30
CA VAL A 293 -8.48 -11.57 -1.45
C VAL A 293 -8.48 -12.43 -2.71
N ARG A 294 -8.65 -11.79 -3.86
CA ARG A 294 -8.56 -12.50 -5.14
C ARG A 294 -7.10 -12.74 -5.52
N THR A 295 -6.84 -13.94 -6.03
CA THR A 295 -5.51 -14.34 -6.55
C THR A 295 -5.52 -14.61 -8.05
N ASP A 296 -6.64 -14.37 -8.71
CA ASP A 296 -6.87 -14.56 -10.15
C ASP A 296 -6.57 -13.27 -10.94
N THR A 297 -7.36 -12.91 -11.96
CA THR A 297 -7.14 -11.74 -12.80
C THR A 297 -7.61 -10.42 -12.16
N GLN A 298 -8.31 -10.43 -11.03
CA GLN A 298 -8.77 -9.20 -10.35
C GLN A 298 -8.13 -9.06 -8.97
N LYS A 299 -6.79 -9.14 -8.92
CA LYS A 299 -5.99 -9.16 -7.66
C LYS A 299 -6.11 -7.89 -6.82
N ASN A 300 -6.64 -6.81 -7.39
CA ASN A 300 -6.93 -5.56 -6.70
C ASN A 300 -8.29 -5.58 -5.97
N CYS A 301 -8.96 -6.74 -5.84
CA CYS A 301 -10.25 -6.90 -5.17
C CYS A 301 -10.28 -7.99 -4.08
N THR A 302 -11.19 -7.84 -3.12
CA THR A 302 -11.64 -8.93 -2.23
C THR A 302 -12.74 -9.78 -2.89
N THR A 303 -13.05 -10.94 -2.32
CA THR A 303 -14.19 -11.79 -2.71
C THR A 303 -15.40 -11.56 -1.83
#